data_AF-A0A0F9EL82-F1
#
_entry.id   AF-A0A0F9EL82-F1
#
_cell.length_a   1.000
_cell.length_b   1.000
_cell.length_c   1.000
_cell.angle_alpha   90.00
_cell.angle_beta   90.00
_cell.angle_gamma   90.00
#
_symmetry.space_group_name_H-M   'P 1'
#
loop_
_entity.id
_entity.type
_entity.pdbx_description
1 polymer ?
#
loop_
_entity_poly.entity_id
_entity_poly.type
_entity_poly.pdbx_seq_one_letter_code
_entity_poly.pdbx_strand_id
1 'polypeptide(L)'
;TIFGAKINPFAHIVNAIMGVLVGTIFALGTATTIAALRFSLTIGSIHAFHGGMSGAIVVGLFAYVLWKKTPKYVELAALTEPIGTIFIGGTIAQIIAPLGGIGGLFTWWGLFAVSCIPGSIIGFIILLTLKKANINREDFFEE
;
A
#
# COMPACT_ATOMS: atom_id res chain seq x y z
N THR A 1 3.14 6.23 -18.08
CA THR A 1 1.82 5.63 -17.81
C THR A 1 1.66 4.44 -18.71
N ILE A 2 1.31 3.27 -18.19
CA ILE A 2 0.96 2.10 -19.00
C ILE A 2 -0.51 1.80 -18.69
N PHE A 3 -1.39 1.85 -19.70
CA PHE A 3 -2.85 1.66 -19.57
C PHE A 3 -3.56 2.50 -18.48
N GLY A 4 -3.17 3.77 -18.30
CA GLY A 4 -3.76 4.63 -17.26
C GLY A 4 -3.27 4.33 -15.83
N ALA A 5 -2.55 3.23 -15.62
CA ALA A 5 -1.82 2.97 -14.38
C ALA A 5 -0.48 3.73 -14.38
N LYS A 6 -0.27 4.55 -13.36
CA LYS A 6 1.01 5.20 -13.09
C LYS A 6 1.71 4.47 -11.96
N ILE A 7 2.72 3.68 -12.33
CA ILE A 7 3.60 2.92 -11.43
C ILE A 7 4.19 3.91 -10.42
N ASN A 8 3.89 3.70 -9.14
CA ASN A 8 4.30 4.59 -8.06
C ASN A 8 4.70 3.78 -6.81
N PRO A 9 5.92 3.24 -6.78
CA PRO A 9 6.42 2.49 -5.63
C PRO A 9 6.38 3.30 -4.33
N PHE A 10 6.50 4.63 -4.43
CA PHE A 10 6.52 5.52 -3.27
C PHE A 10 5.24 5.46 -2.42
N ALA A 11 4.06 5.37 -3.04
CA ALA A 11 2.81 5.24 -2.28
C ALA A 11 2.78 3.93 -1.46
N HIS A 12 3.33 2.85 -2.00
CA HIS A 12 3.38 1.56 -1.33
C HIS A 12 4.43 1.51 -0.21
N ILE A 13 5.54 2.25 -0.37
CA ILE A 13 6.51 2.49 0.72
C ILE A 13 5.80 3.20 1.89
N VAL A 14 5.05 4.27 1.60
CA VAL A 14 4.31 5.01 2.64
C VAL A 14 3.26 4.13 3.31
N ASN A 15 2.51 3.33 2.54
CA ASN A 15 1.55 2.37 3.09
C ASN A 15 2.21 1.38 4.06
N ALA A 16 3.37 0.83 3.69
CA ALA A 16 4.15 -0.07 4.54
C ALA A 16 4.51 0.60 5.87
N ILE A 17 5.11 1.79 5.81
CA ILE A 17 5.56 2.52 7.00
C ILE A 17 4.37 2.91 7.88
N MET A 18 3.35 3.56 7.31
CA MET A 18 2.19 4.04 8.06
C MET A 18 1.38 2.90 8.66
N GLY A 19 1.15 1.81 7.93
CA GLY A 19 0.39 0.67 8.42
C GLY A 19 1.10 -0.05 9.58
N VAL A 20 2.43 -0.18 9.49
CA VAL A 20 3.26 -0.85 10.50
C VAL A 20 3.47 0.01 11.74
N LEU A 21 3.79 1.30 11.60
CA LEU A 21 4.13 2.16 12.74
C LEU A 21 2.93 2.89 13.34
N VAL A 22 2.00 3.37 12.52
CA VAL A 22 0.92 4.29 12.95
C VAL A 22 -0.46 3.62 12.95
N GLY A 23 -0.62 2.55 12.19
CA GLY A 23 -1.85 1.74 12.15
C GLY A 23 -2.84 2.09 11.04
N THR A 24 -3.89 1.27 10.95
CA THR A 24 -4.75 1.17 9.76
C THR A 24 -5.48 2.46 9.40
N ILE A 25 -6.04 3.18 10.39
CA ILE A 25 -6.86 4.36 10.13
C ILE A 25 -6.01 5.50 9.55
N PHE A 26 -4.85 5.77 10.17
CA PHE A 26 -3.93 6.78 9.66
C PHE A 26 -3.32 6.37 8.32
N ALA A 27 -2.96 5.09 8.15
CA ALA A 27 -2.47 4.58 6.86
C ALA A 27 -3.51 4.76 5.74
N LEU A 28 -4.79 4.45 6.00
CA LEU A 28 -5.87 4.67 5.05
C LEU A 28 -6.07 6.17 4.74
N GLY A 29 -6.03 7.03 5.76
CA GLY A 29 -6.07 8.47 5.60
C GLY A 29 -4.95 8.98 4.70
N THR A 30 -3.70 8.59 4.98
CA THR A 30 -2.53 8.95 4.18
C THR A 30 -2.63 8.44 2.75
N ALA A 31 -3.03 7.18 2.54
CA ALA A 31 -3.25 6.62 1.21
C ALA A 31 -4.31 7.40 0.42
N THR A 32 -5.40 7.78 1.09
CA THR A 32 -6.49 8.59 0.50
C THR A 32 -5.99 9.96 0.10
N THR A 33 -5.25 10.65 0.97
CA THR A 33 -4.67 11.96 0.68
C THR A 33 -3.66 11.87 -0.46
N ILE A 34 -2.78 10.87 -0.48
CA ILE A 34 -1.83 10.65 -1.58
C ILE A 34 -2.59 10.43 -2.90
N ALA A 35 -3.64 9.61 -2.90
CA ALA A 35 -4.44 9.37 -4.08
C ALA A 35 -5.16 10.65 -4.57
N ALA A 36 -5.76 11.41 -3.67
CA ALA A 36 -6.41 12.68 -3.97
C ALA A 36 -5.43 13.71 -4.55
N LEU A 37 -4.27 13.89 -3.92
CA LEU A 37 -3.23 14.79 -4.42
C LEU A 37 -2.76 14.37 -5.81
N ARG A 38 -2.50 13.08 -6.03
CA ARG A 38 -2.07 12.58 -7.33
C ARG A 38 -3.13 12.78 -8.40
N PHE A 39 -4.41 12.57 -8.06
CA PHE A 39 -5.51 12.79 -8.98
C PHE A 39 -5.65 14.27 -9.34
N SER A 40 -5.67 15.17 -8.34
CA SER A 40 -5.78 16.62 -8.55
C SER A 40 -4.59 17.21 -9.32
N LEU A 41 -3.37 16.72 -9.08
CA LEU A 41 -2.17 17.13 -9.81
C LEU A 41 -2.05 16.48 -11.19
N THR A 42 -3.02 15.67 -11.61
CA THR A 42 -3.00 14.94 -12.89
C THR A 42 -1.79 14.00 -13.06
N ILE A 43 -1.03 13.75 -11.98
CA ILE A 43 0.10 12.80 -11.92
C ILE A 43 -0.33 11.40 -11.47
N GLY A 44 -1.61 11.20 -11.16
CA GLY A 44 -2.25 9.93 -10.82
C GLY A 44 -3.36 9.55 -11.80
N SER A 45 -4.10 8.52 -11.45
CA SER A 45 -5.36 8.15 -12.07
C SER A 45 -6.34 7.73 -10.98
N ILE A 46 -7.61 7.55 -11.32
CA ILE A 46 -8.61 7.07 -10.37
C ILE A 46 -8.18 5.74 -9.70
N HIS A 47 -7.40 4.92 -10.43
CA HIS A 47 -6.86 3.67 -9.93
C HIS A 47 -5.93 3.80 -8.72
N ALA A 48 -5.38 5.00 -8.46
CA ALA A 48 -4.56 5.28 -7.29
C ALA A 48 -5.33 5.14 -5.97
N PHE A 49 -6.65 5.40 -5.96
CA PHE A 49 -7.49 5.29 -4.77
C PHE A 49 -7.64 3.83 -4.34
N HIS A 50 -8.16 2.97 -5.21
CA HIS A 50 -8.44 1.57 -4.86
C HIS A 50 -7.17 0.80 -4.50
N GLY A 51 -6.10 0.95 -5.29
CA GLY A 51 -4.82 0.30 -5.02
C GLY A 51 -4.21 0.76 -3.70
N GLY A 52 -4.01 2.07 -3.55
CA GLY A 52 -3.36 2.64 -2.36
C GLY A 52 -4.15 2.35 -1.08
N MET A 53 -5.47 2.54 -1.09
CA MET A 53 -6.31 2.31 0.09
C MET A 53 -6.35 0.83 0.51
N SER A 54 -6.54 -0.09 -0.46
CA SER A 54 -6.61 -1.52 -0.15
C SER A 54 -5.28 -2.06 0.39
N GLY A 55 -4.15 -1.66 -0.21
CA GLY A 55 -2.82 -1.99 0.31
C GLY A 55 -2.60 -1.48 1.73
N ALA A 56 -2.95 -0.22 2.00
CA ALA A 56 -2.82 0.38 3.33
C ALA A 56 -3.66 -0.34 4.39
N ILE A 57 -4.90 -0.70 4.06
CA ILE A 57 -5.80 -1.44 4.96
C ILE A 57 -5.20 -2.81 5.29
N VAL A 58 -4.75 -3.55 4.27
CA VAL A 58 -4.18 -4.89 4.47
C VAL A 58 -2.93 -4.83 5.35
N VAL A 59 -1.97 -3.93 5.06
CA VAL A 59 -0.77 -3.77 5.91
C VAL A 59 -1.17 -3.44 7.34
N GLY A 60 -2.07 -2.47 7.55
CA GLY A 60 -2.47 -2.06 8.89
C GLY A 60 -3.14 -3.18 9.69
N LEU A 61 -4.01 -3.96 9.06
CA LEU A 61 -4.67 -5.12 9.69
C LEU A 61 -3.67 -6.22 10.04
N PHE A 62 -2.77 -6.58 9.12
CA PHE A 62 -1.73 -7.58 9.41
C PHE A 62 -0.75 -7.09 10.48
N ALA A 63 -0.38 -5.80 10.46
CA ALA A 63 0.46 -5.21 11.49
C ALA A 63 -0.21 -5.27 12.86
N TYR A 64 -1.51 -4.98 12.95
CA TYR A 64 -2.27 -5.13 14.19
C TYR A 64 -2.26 -6.57 14.71
N VAL A 65 -2.53 -7.56 13.85
CA VAL A 65 -2.53 -8.97 14.23
C VAL A 65 -1.13 -9.43 14.68
N LEU A 66 -0.08 -9.09 13.92
CA LEU A 66 1.29 -9.44 14.25
C LEU A 66 1.77 -8.75 15.51
N TRP A 67 1.39 -7.49 15.74
CA TRP A 67 1.73 -6.78 16.97
C TRP A 67 1.14 -7.46 18.21
N LYS A 68 -0.13 -7.90 18.14
CA LYS A 68 -0.78 -8.60 19.26
C LYS A 68 -0.24 -10.01 19.52
N LYS A 69 0.18 -10.74 18.48
CA LYS A 69 0.60 -12.15 18.61
C LYS A 69 2.12 -12.35 18.66
N THR A 70 2.86 -11.59 17.86
CA THR A 70 4.29 -11.77 17.62
C THR A 70 4.96 -10.41 17.32
N PRO A 71 5.01 -9.48 18.29
CA PRO A 71 5.42 -8.09 18.06
C PRO A 71 6.83 -7.96 17.46
N LYS A 72 7.73 -8.90 17.77
CA LYS A 72 9.08 -8.98 17.18
C LYS A 72 9.12 -9.05 15.65
N TYR A 73 8.02 -9.41 14.99
CA TYR A 73 7.91 -9.58 13.54
C TYR A 73 6.90 -8.63 12.89
N VAL A 74 6.48 -7.56 13.57
CA VAL A 74 5.45 -6.63 13.06
C VAL A 74 5.80 -6.05 11.69
N GLU A 75 7.09 -5.86 11.40
CA GLU A 75 7.58 -5.30 10.13
C GLU A 75 7.24 -6.18 8.93
N LEU A 76 7.07 -7.50 9.13
CA LEU A 76 6.66 -8.42 8.05
C LEU A 76 5.29 -8.06 7.46
N ALA A 77 4.44 -7.32 8.19
CA ALA A 77 3.18 -6.83 7.66
C ALA A 77 3.38 -5.93 6.42
N ALA A 78 4.51 -5.24 6.29
CA ALA A 78 4.81 -4.44 5.09
C ALA A 78 4.75 -5.27 3.80
N LEU A 79 5.17 -6.54 3.86
CA LEU A 79 5.18 -7.45 2.71
C LEU A 79 3.78 -7.92 2.31
N THR A 80 2.74 -7.61 3.10
CA THR A 80 1.35 -7.95 2.79
C THR A 80 0.66 -6.90 1.92
N GLU A 81 1.29 -5.73 1.70
CA GLU A 81 0.75 -4.64 0.86
C GLU A 81 0.27 -5.12 -0.52
N PRO A 82 1.05 -5.95 -1.26
CA PRO A 82 0.62 -6.45 -2.56
C PRO A 82 -0.67 -7.27 -2.53
N ILE A 83 -1.01 -7.90 -1.39
CA ILE A 83 -2.26 -8.68 -1.27
C ILE A 83 -3.47 -7.76 -1.43
N GLY A 84 -3.44 -6.60 -0.76
CA GLY A 84 -4.49 -5.59 -0.92
C GLY A 84 -4.43 -4.97 -2.32
N THR A 85 -3.27 -4.47 -2.70
CA THR A 85 -3.11 -3.70 -3.93
C THR A 85 -3.43 -4.52 -5.18
N ILE A 86 -2.88 -5.73 -5.32
CA ILE A 86 -3.06 -6.57 -6.52
C ILE A 86 -4.47 -7.16 -6.54
N PHE A 87 -4.84 -7.93 -5.53
CA PHE A 87 -6.05 -8.76 -5.58
C PHE A 87 -7.32 -7.96 -5.32
N ILE A 88 -7.27 -6.91 -4.49
CA ILE A 88 -8.43 -6.04 -4.23
C ILE A 88 -8.39 -4.86 -5.19
N GLY A 89 -7.31 -4.05 -5.13
CA GLY A 89 -7.17 -2.85 -5.94
C GLY A 89 -7.18 -3.11 -7.45
N GLY A 90 -6.42 -4.12 -7.92
CA GLY A 90 -6.35 -4.49 -9.33
C GLY A 90 -7.67 -5.10 -9.85
N THR A 91 -8.40 -5.84 -9.02
CA THR A 91 -9.73 -6.35 -9.37
C THR A 91 -10.75 -5.24 -9.47
N ILE A 92 -10.76 -4.28 -8.52
CA ILE A 92 -11.61 -3.09 -8.63
C ILE A 92 -11.24 -2.28 -9.88
N ALA A 93 -9.95 -2.13 -10.18
CA ALA A 93 -9.48 -1.44 -11.37
C ALA A 93 -10.02 -2.05 -12.67
N GLN A 94 -10.08 -3.39 -12.76
CA GLN A 94 -10.69 -4.08 -13.89
C GLN A 94 -12.19 -3.78 -14.02
N ILE A 95 -12.93 -3.74 -12.91
CA ILE A 95 -14.38 -3.53 -12.92
C ILE A 95 -14.74 -2.12 -13.40
N ILE A 96 -13.96 -1.12 -12.99
CA ILE A 96 -14.20 0.29 -13.31
C ILE A 96 -13.48 0.75 -14.58
N ALA A 97 -12.66 -0.11 -15.20
CA ALA A 97 -12.00 0.21 -16.46
C ALA A 97 -13.08 0.45 -17.54
N PRO A 98 -12.87 1.40 -18.47
CA PRO A 98 -13.82 1.67 -19.55
C PRO A 98 -14.16 0.38 -20.31
N LEU A 99 -15.46 0.11 -20.51
CA LEU A 99 -15.94 -1.00 -21.32
C LEU A 99 -15.32 -0.91 -22.72
N GLY A 100 -14.42 -1.86 -23.04
CA GLY A 100 -13.63 -1.86 -24.29
C GLY A 100 -12.11 -1.73 -24.11
N GLY A 101 -11.63 -1.52 -22.89
CA GLY A 101 -10.19 -1.54 -22.58
C GLY A 101 -9.57 -2.92 -22.81
N ILE A 102 -8.44 -2.96 -23.52
CA ILE A 102 -7.75 -4.19 -23.99
C ILE A 102 -7.10 -5.00 -22.84
N GLY A 103 -7.04 -4.47 -21.61
CA GLY A 103 -6.43 -5.14 -20.47
C GLY A 103 -7.45 -5.94 -19.66
N GLY A 104 -7.30 -7.27 -19.61
CA GLY A 104 -8.06 -8.12 -18.69
C GLY A 104 -7.52 -8.09 -17.26
N LEU A 105 -8.16 -8.85 -16.35
CA LEU A 105 -7.81 -8.91 -14.92
C LEU A 105 -6.31 -9.09 -14.65
N PHE A 106 -5.67 -10.05 -15.34
CA PHE A 106 -4.23 -10.31 -15.19
C PHE A 106 -3.34 -9.15 -15.63
N THR A 107 -3.80 -8.33 -16.58
CA THR A 107 -3.07 -7.10 -16.98
C THR A 107 -3.07 -6.11 -15.83
N TRP A 108 -4.21 -5.85 -15.20
CA TRP A 108 -4.30 -4.95 -14.05
C TRP A 108 -3.53 -5.46 -12.85
N TRP A 109 -3.60 -6.76 -12.56
CA TRP A 109 -2.79 -7.37 -11.51
C TRP A 109 -1.30 -7.20 -11.79
N GLY A 110 -0.85 -7.44 -13.02
CA GLY A 110 0.54 -7.22 -13.43
C GLY A 110 0.98 -5.76 -13.27
N LEU A 111 0.17 -4.80 -13.74
CA LEU A 111 0.47 -3.37 -13.62
C LEU A 111 0.60 -2.92 -12.16
N PHE A 112 -0.28 -3.43 -11.29
CA PHE A 112 -0.25 -3.12 -9.86
C PHE A 112 0.93 -3.81 -9.18
N ALA A 113 1.23 -5.07 -9.54
CA ALA A 113 2.37 -5.83 -9.02
C ALA A 113 3.72 -5.13 -9.28
N VAL A 114 3.92 -4.62 -10.50
CA VAL A 114 5.13 -3.86 -10.87
C VAL A 114 5.32 -2.61 -10.00
N SER A 115 4.23 -2.03 -9.49
CA SER A 115 4.27 -0.87 -8.61
C SER A 115 4.48 -1.25 -7.14
N CYS A 116 3.66 -2.17 -6.62
CA CYS A 116 3.59 -2.43 -5.18
C CYS A 116 4.68 -3.36 -4.67
N ILE A 117 5.13 -4.35 -5.43
CA ILE A 117 6.13 -5.32 -4.95
C ILE A 117 7.47 -4.61 -4.64
N PRO A 118 8.03 -3.76 -5.52
CA PRO A 118 9.24 -3.02 -5.17
C PRO A 118 9.02 -2.09 -3.97
N GLY A 119 7.87 -1.41 -3.93
CA GLY A 119 7.56 -0.46 -2.87
C GLY A 119 7.40 -1.13 -1.50
N SER A 120 6.78 -2.30 -1.42
CA SER A 120 6.62 -3.05 -0.17
C SER A 120 7.95 -3.61 0.34
N ILE A 121 8.82 -4.09 -0.56
CA ILE A 121 10.18 -4.54 -0.22
C ILE A 121 11.00 -3.37 0.33
N ILE A 122 10.99 -2.21 -0.35
CA ILE A 122 11.72 -1.03 0.11
C ILE A 122 11.17 -0.54 1.46
N GLY A 123 9.84 -0.48 1.60
CA GLY A 123 9.19 -0.11 2.87
C GLY A 123 9.57 -1.06 4.01
N PHE A 124 9.64 -2.36 3.75
CA PHE A 124 10.12 -3.35 4.72
C PHE A 124 11.58 -3.11 5.14
N ILE A 125 12.48 -2.85 4.18
CA ILE A 125 13.89 -2.55 4.49
C ILE A 125 14.01 -1.28 5.33
N ILE A 126 13.21 -0.24 5.03
CA ILE A 126 13.16 0.99 5.82
C ILE A 126 12.71 0.68 7.26
N LEU A 127 11.64 -0.10 7.43
CA LEU A 127 11.16 -0.49 8.76
C LEU A 127 12.21 -1.27 9.56
N LEU A 128 12.96 -2.17 8.92
CA LEU A 128 14.08 -2.85 9.58
C LEU A 128 15.19 -1.88 10.02
N THR A 129 15.42 -0.83 9.23
CA THR A 129 16.42 0.20 9.55
C THR A 129 15.94 1.08 10.71
N LEU A 130 14.66 1.46 10.73
CA LEU A 130 14.04 2.21 11.82
C LEU A 130 14.05 1.41 13.13
N LYS A 131 13.70 0.12 13.08
CA LYS A 131 13.81 -0.78 14.24
C LYS A 131 15.22 -0.83 14.82
N LYS A 132 16.25 -0.88 13.96
CA LYS A 132 17.66 -0.83 14.39
C LYS A 132 18.04 0.50 15.02
N ALA A 133 17.37 1.58 14.64
CA ALA A 133 17.50 2.90 15.25
C ALA A 133 16.64 3.07 16.52
N ASN A 134 16.01 2.00 17.02
CA ASN A 134 15.05 2.00 18.13
C ASN A 134 13.81 2.87 17.89
N ILE A 135 13.39 3.03 16.63
CA ILE A 135 12.10 3.62 16.27
C ILE A 135 11.13 2.48 15.98
N ASN A 136 10.17 2.28 16.88
CA ASN A 136 9.23 1.17 16.85
C ASN A 136 7.79 1.68 16.82
N ARG A 137 6.83 0.75 16.69
CA ARG A 137 5.40 1.08 16.70
C ARG A 137 4.98 1.68 18.04
N GLU A 138 5.57 1.22 19.14
CA GLU A 138 5.25 1.64 20.51
C GLU A 138 5.42 3.16 20.69
N ASP A 139 6.40 3.77 20.01
CA ASP A 139 6.68 5.21 20.09
C ASP A 139 5.55 6.09 19.52
N PHE A 140 4.64 5.50 18.73
CA PHE A 140 3.52 6.20 18.10
C PHE A 140 2.16 5.93 18.77
N PHE A 141 2.13 5.01 19.72
CA PHE A 141 0.93 4.61 20.45
C PHE A 141 1.12 4.81 21.97
N GLU A 142 1.93 5.78 22.39
CA GLU A 142 2.03 6.20 23.79
C GLU A 142 0.61 6.41 24.37
N GLU A 143 0.19 5.52 25.27
CA GLU A 143 -0.83 5.77 26.28
C GLU A 143 -0.22 6.61 27.40
#